data_AF-A0A970TT56-F1
#
_entry.id   AF-A0A970TT56-F1
#
_cell.length_a   1.000
_cell.length_b   1.000
_cell.length_c   1.000
_cell.angle_alpha   90.00
_cell.angle_beta   90.00
_cell.angle_gamma   90.00
#
_symmetry.space_group_name_H-M   'P 1'
#
loop_
_entity.id
_entity.type
_entity.pdbx_description
1 polymer ?
#
loop_
_entity_poly.entity_id
_entity_poly.type
_entity_poly.pdbx_seq_one_letter_code
_entity_poly.pdbx_strand_id
1 'polypeptide(L)'
;MGRLEKRRYKRKLRLKAFVGLMLCLTLFCCGLAVVDGSLREMMGRGNDRPIFGVYGVDGQVIKLEFAGSEVSINKSEWARAYETLKGRLAKIFAR
;
A
#
# COMPACT_ATOMS: atom_id res chain seq x y z
N MET A 1 24.80 -49.98 15.56
CA MET A 1 24.20 -48.63 15.71
C MET A 1 23.14 -48.65 16.80
N GLY A 2 23.46 -48.08 17.96
CA GLY A 2 22.63 -48.19 19.17
C GLY A 2 21.39 -47.29 19.11
N ARG A 3 20.31 -47.66 19.82
CA ARG A 3 19.06 -46.86 19.94
C ARG A 3 19.32 -45.40 20.37
N LEU A 4 20.39 -45.15 21.12
CA LEU A 4 20.82 -43.82 21.58
C LEU A 4 21.32 -42.92 20.43
N GLU A 5 22.01 -43.49 19.44
CA GLU A 5 22.56 -42.74 18.29
C GLU A 5 21.44 -42.29 17.34
N LYS A 6 20.46 -43.17 17.07
CA LYS A 6 19.26 -42.82 16.28
C LYS A 6 18.45 -41.67 16.91
N ARG A 7 18.36 -41.60 18.23
CA ARG A 7 17.66 -40.50 18.95
C ARG A 7 18.42 -39.18 18.87
N ARG A 8 19.75 -39.19 19.00
CA ARG A 8 20.59 -37.97 18.82
C ARG A 8 20.55 -37.46 17.38
N TYR A 9 20.57 -38.36 16.40
CA TYR A 9 20.49 -38.00 14.98
C TYR A 9 19.14 -37.33 14.64
N LYS A 10 18.02 -37.89 15.11
CA LYS A 10 16.69 -37.27 14.93
C LYS A 10 16.57 -35.89 15.61
N ARG A 11 17.18 -35.68 16.79
CA ARG A 11 17.21 -34.35 17.43
C ARG A 11 18.01 -33.33 16.62
N LYS A 12 19.20 -33.71 16.11
CA LYS A 12 20.00 -32.84 15.25
C LYS A 12 19.29 -32.48 13.95
N LEU A 13 18.58 -33.43 13.34
CA LEU A 13 17.82 -33.19 12.11
C LEU A 13 16.65 -32.21 12.34
N ARG A 14 15.90 -32.38 13.44
CA ARG A 14 14.83 -31.46 13.83
C ARG A 14 15.34 -30.05 14.14
N LEU A 15 16.50 -29.94 14.79
CA LEU A 15 17.13 -28.64 15.05
C LEU A 15 17.52 -27.93 13.74
N LYS A 16 18.10 -28.65 12.78
CA LYS A 16 18.43 -28.09 11.46
C LYS A 16 17.18 -27.63 10.71
N ALA A 17 16.12 -28.42 10.73
CA ALA A 17 14.84 -28.05 10.13
C ALA A 17 14.23 -26.81 10.81
N PHE A 18 14.29 -26.75 12.14
CA PHE A 18 13.82 -25.60 12.92
C PHE A 18 14.61 -24.32 12.61
N VAL A 19 15.95 -24.42 12.54
CA VAL A 19 16.81 -23.29 12.17
C VAL A 19 16.52 -22.83 10.73
N GLY A 20 16.34 -23.76 9.80
CA GLY A 20 15.95 -23.42 8.42
C GLY A 20 14.60 -22.69 8.36
N LEU A 21 13.62 -23.14 9.13
CA LEU A 21 12.30 -22.53 9.19
C LEU A 21 12.36 -21.12 9.81
N MET A 22 13.16 -20.93 10.86
CA MET A 22 13.40 -19.63 11.47
C MET A 22 14.10 -18.66 10.52
N LEU A 23 15.07 -19.13 9.72
CA LEU A 23 15.72 -18.32 8.69
C LEU A 23 14.72 -17.84 7.63
N CYS A 24 13.86 -18.72 7.14
CA CYS A 24 12.79 -18.34 6.20
C CYS A 24 11.85 -17.31 6.81
N LEU A 25 11.45 -17.49 8.07
CA LEU A 25 10.57 -16.56 8.77
C LEU A 25 11.23 -15.19 8.94
N THR A 26 12.53 -15.17 9.26
CA THR A 26 13.30 -13.94 9.41
C THR A 26 13.42 -13.20 8.08
N LEU A 27 13.77 -13.91 7.00
CA LEU A 27 13.84 -13.34 5.64
C LEU A 27 12.48 -12.79 5.20
N PHE A 28 11.39 -13.49 5.51
CA PHE A 28 10.04 -13.04 5.21
C PHE A 28 9.69 -11.76 5.98
N CYS A 29 9.95 -11.71 7.29
CA CYS A 29 9.74 -10.51 8.09
C CYS A 29 10.60 -9.32 7.64
N CYS A 30 11.86 -9.55 7.25
CA CYS A 30 12.71 -8.52 6.67
C CYS A 30 12.14 -7.99 5.34
N GLY A 31 11.64 -8.88 4.47
CA GLY A 31 10.99 -8.50 3.23
C GLY A 31 9.74 -7.65 3.45
N LEU A 32 8.89 -8.02 4.41
CA LEU A 32 7.72 -7.22 4.79
C LEU A 32 8.11 -5.83 5.31
N ALA A 33 9.14 -5.74 6.15
CA ALA A 33 9.61 -4.45 6.66
C ALA A 33 10.10 -3.50 5.55
N VAL A 34 10.75 -4.04 4.51
CA VAL A 34 11.16 -3.27 3.33
C VAL A 34 9.93 -2.80 2.53
N VAL A 35 8.95 -3.67 2.31
CA VAL A 35 7.71 -3.32 1.59
C VAL A 35 6.92 -2.25 2.35
N ASP A 36 6.80 -2.37 3.67
CA ASP A 36 6.15 -1.37 4.52
C ASP A 36 6.90 -0.02 4.54
N GLY A 37 8.23 -0.06 4.50
CA GLY A 37 9.08 1.13 4.36
C GLY A 37 8.80 1.85 3.03
N SER A 38 8.87 1.12 1.92
CA SER A 38 8.62 1.66 0.58
C SER A 38 7.19 2.18 0.41
N LEU A 39 6.18 1.46 0.95
CA LEU A 39 4.79 1.93 0.94
C LEU A 39 4.62 3.23 1.73
N ARG A 40 5.28 3.36 2.88
CA ARG A 40 5.26 4.60 3.68
C ARG A 40 5.94 5.76 2.97
N GLU A 41 7.03 5.52 2.25
CA GLU A 41 7.67 6.55 1.44
C GLU A 41 6.78 6.97 0.25
N MET A 42 6.14 6.02 -0.42
CA MET A 42 5.18 6.31 -1.49
C MET A 42 3.98 7.13 -1.02
N MET A 43 3.48 6.87 0.19
CA MET A 43 2.35 7.59 0.80
C MET A 43 2.75 8.89 1.50
N GLY A 44 4.04 9.25 1.53
CA GLY A 44 4.55 10.44 2.21
C GLY A 44 4.54 10.32 3.75
N ARG A 45 5.49 11.00 4.41
CA ARG A 45 5.55 11.12 5.88
C ARG A 45 5.64 12.59 6.26
N GLY A 46 4.70 13.07 7.08
CA GLY A 46 4.74 14.43 7.63
C GLY A 46 4.51 15.52 6.56
N ASN A 47 5.50 16.41 6.38
CA ASN A 47 5.44 17.52 5.42
C ASN A 47 5.96 17.15 4.01
N ASP A 48 6.45 15.92 3.82
CA ASP A 48 6.93 15.46 2.52
C ASP A 48 5.75 15.05 1.63
N ARG A 49 5.78 15.52 0.37
CA ARG A 49 4.73 15.24 -0.60
C ARG A 49 4.72 13.75 -0.96
N PRO A 50 3.55 13.09 -0.94
CA PRO A 50 3.44 11.69 -1.30
C PRO A 50 3.69 11.51 -2.80
N ILE A 51 4.36 10.44 -3.22
CA ILE A 51 4.49 10.09 -4.65
C ILE A 51 3.12 9.65 -5.21
N PHE A 52 2.31 9.02 -4.34
CA PHE A 52 0.93 8.62 -4.61
C PHE A 52 0.06 8.96 -3.41
N GLY A 53 -0.91 9.86 -3.58
CA GLY A 53 -1.84 10.18 -2.50
C GLY A 53 -2.65 11.46 -2.71
N VAL A 54 -3.68 11.60 -1.88
CA VAL A 54 -4.46 12.83 -1.76
C VAL A 54 -3.86 13.66 -0.63
N TYR A 55 -3.48 14.90 -0.89
CA TYR A 55 -2.99 15.81 0.14
C TYR A 55 -3.56 17.22 -0.04
N GLY A 56 -3.45 18.06 0.99
CA GLY A 56 -3.94 19.43 0.94
C GLY A 56 -5.45 19.51 0.69
N VAL A 57 -6.24 18.79 1.49
CA VAL A 57 -7.72 18.85 1.47
C VAL A 57 -8.20 20.15 2.12
N ASP A 58 -7.65 21.29 1.72
CA ASP A 58 -8.09 22.59 2.19
C ASP A 58 -9.29 23.03 1.36
N GLY A 59 -10.47 22.91 1.97
CA GLY A 59 -11.75 23.53 1.60
C GLY A 59 -12.25 23.31 0.17
N GLN A 60 -11.55 23.89 -0.81
CA GLN A 60 -11.96 24.10 -2.20
C GLN A 60 -11.17 23.27 -3.23
N VAL A 61 -9.94 22.82 -2.92
CA VAL A 61 -9.08 22.12 -3.87
C VAL A 61 -8.64 20.78 -3.30
N ILE A 62 -8.68 19.74 -4.13
CA ILE A 62 -8.13 18.41 -3.82
C ILE A 62 -6.87 18.28 -4.66
N LYS A 63 -5.71 18.08 -4.02
CA LYS A 63 -4.47 17.81 -4.73
C LYS A 63 -4.17 16.32 -4.69
N LEU A 64 -3.86 15.77 -5.85
CA LEU A 64 -3.50 14.37 -6.07
C LEU A 64 -2.08 14.36 -6.61
N GLU A 65 -1.19 13.59 -5.99
CA GLU A 65 0.09 13.25 -6.63
C GLU A 65 -0.03 11.89 -7.30
N PHE A 66 0.38 11.82 -8.56
CA PHE A 66 0.50 10.56 -9.29
C PHE A 66 1.84 10.52 -10.00
N ALA A 67 2.76 9.66 -9.54
CA ALA A 67 4.07 9.45 -10.15
C ALA A 67 4.85 10.77 -10.39
N GLY A 68 4.80 11.71 -9.43
CA GLY A 68 5.48 13.00 -9.50
C GLY A 68 4.77 14.10 -10.32
N SER A 69 3.54 13.83 -10.80
CA SER A 69 2.66 14.84 -11.39
C SER A 69 1.59 15.28 -10.41
N GLU A 70 1.42 16.59 -10.21
CA GLU A 70 0.35 17.17 -9.37
C GLU A 70 -0.91 17.37 -10.22
N VAL A 71 -2.00 16.71 -9.82
CA VAL A 71 -3.34 16.95 -10.36
C VAL A 71 -4.15 17.70 -9.31
N SER A 72 -4.50 18.94 -9.61
CA SER A 72 -5.35 19.77 -8.76
C SER A 72 -6.79 19.73 -9.24
N ILE A 73 -7.71 19.27 -8.41
CA ILE A 73 -9.15 19.28 -8.68
C ILE A 73 -9.80 20.40 -7.88
N ASN A 74 -10.36 21.39 -8.56
CA ASN A 74 -11.19 22.40 -7.94
C ASN A 74 -12.61 21.87 -7.74
N LYS A 75 -13.05 21.73 -6.48
CA LYS A 75 -14.38 21.20 -6.13
C LYS A 75 -15.52 22.03 -6.73
N SER A 76 -15.33 23.34 -6.85
CA SER A 76 -16.37 24.24 -7.38
C SER A 76 -16.57 24.06 -8.89
N GLU A 77 -15.49 23.88 -9.65
CA GLU A 77 -15.55 23.57 -11.08
C GLU A 77 -16.15 22.20 -11.33
N TRP A 78 -15.76 21.21 -10.52
CA TRP A 78 -16.31 19.87 -10.61
C TRP A 78 -17.81 19.84 -10.30
N ALA A 79 -18.26 20.56 -9.27
CA ALA A 79 -19.68 20.70 -8.93
C ALA A 79 -20.48 21.36 -10.06
N ARG A 80 -19.95 22.42 -10.70
CA ARG A 80 -20.59 23.05 -11.87
C ARG A 80 -20.67 22.11 -13.07
N ALA A 81 -19.58 21.39 -13.37
CA ALA A 81 -19.56 20.41 -14.45
C ALA A 81 -20.58 19.29 -14.20
N TYR A 82 -20.66 18.81 -12.97
CA TYR A 82 -21.62 17.79 -12.55
C TYR A 82 -23.08 18.24 -12.72
N GLU A 83 -23.44 19.43 -12.21
CA GLU A 83 -24.81 19.96 -12.38
C GLU A 83 -25.17 20.22 -13.84
N THR A 84 -24.20 20.67 -14.65
CA THR A 84 -24.39 20.84 -16.10
C THR A 84 -24.66 19.50 -16.77
N LEU A 85 -23.88 18.46 -16.43
CA LEU A 85 -24.05 17.12 -16.99
C LEU A 85 -25.40 16.52 -16.57
N LYS A 86 -25.77 16.66 -15.30
CA LYS A 86 -27.05 16.24 -14.74
C LYS A 86 -28.22 16.91 -15.44
N GLY A 87 -28.15 18.22 -15.69
CA GLY A 87 -29.17 18.94 -16.46
C GLY A 87 -29.26 18.48 -17.91
N ARG A 88 -28.13 18.14 -18.55
CA ARG A 88 -28.12 17.57 -19.91
C ARG A 88 -28.72 16.17 -19.94
N LEU A 89 -28.38 15.32 -18.98
CA LEU A 89 -28.95 13.98 -18.85
C LEU A 89 -30.46 14.03 -18.58
N ALA A 90 -30.91 14.89 -17.67
CA ALA A 90 -32.34 15.07 -17.39
C ALA A 90 -33.13 15.46 -18.65
N LYS A 91 -32.56 16.29 -19.54
CA LYS A 91 -33.19 16.64 -20.83
C LYS A 91 -33.26 15.48 -21.81
N ILE A 92 -32.32 14.54 -21.74
CA ILE A 92 -32.30 13.34 -22.61
C ILE A 92 -33.32 12.32 -22.11
N PHE A 93 -33.44 12.15 -20.79
CA PHE A 93 -34.36 11.19 -20.15
C PHE A 93 -35.78 11.71 -19.90
N ALA A 94 -36.05 13.00 -20.13
CA ALA A 94 -37.39 13.59 -20.08
C ALA A 94 -38.19 13.46 -21.40
N ARG A 95 -37.65 12.69 -22.36
CA ARG A 95 -38.35 12.20 -23.55
C ARG A 95 -38.80 10.76 -23.32
#